data_AF-A0A524IP13-F1
#
_entry.id   AF-A0A524IP13-F1
#
_cell.length_a   1.000
_cell.length_b   1.000
_cell.length_c   1.000
_cell.angle_alpha   90.00
_cell.angle_beta   90.00
_cell.angle_gamma   90.00
#
_symmetry.space_group_name_H-M   'P 1'
#
loop_
_entity.id
_entity.type
_entity.pdbx_description
1 polymer ?
#
loop_
_entity_poly.entity_id
_entity_poly.type
_entity_poly.pdbx_seq_one_letter_code
_entity_poly.pdbx_strand_id
1 'polypeptide(L)'
;MISELEKRENPAAGLASLRNPASTDLSREFERYRHRLFKGTGILLSAPENFEGSSFRVEFSFSSKEQLAAAVLKLREAGDYADELFSILQ
;
A
#
# COMPACT_ATOMS: atom_id res chain seq x y z
N MET A 1 31.86 17.05 -9.60
CA MET A 1 31.08 15.80 -9.72
C MET A 1 30.04 15.83 -8.61
N ILE A 2 28.83 16.24 -8.96
CA ILE A 2 27.71 16.41 -8.04
C ILE A 2 26.99 15.07 -7.93
N SER A 3 27.14 14.35 -6.82
CA SER A 3 26.17 13.34 -6.38
C SER A 3 26.07 13.33 -4.84
N GLU A 4 26.13 14.52 -4.26
CA GLU A 4 25.92 14.79 -2.83
C GLU A 4 24.47 15.25 -2.54
N LEU A 5 23.55 15.14 -3.50
CA LEU A 5 22.23 15.78 -3.42
C LEU A 5 21.01 14.85 -3.40
N GLU A 6 21.12 13.55 -3.70
CA GLU A 6 19.96 12.63 -3.63
C GLU A 6 19.83 11.90 -2.28
N LYS A 7 20.67 12.24 -1.31
CA LYS A 7 20.58 11.75 0.09
C LYS A 7 19.58 12.53 0.95
N ARG A 8 18.77 13.41 0.36
CA ARG A 8 17.96 14.41 1.07
C ARG A 8 16.47 14.10 1.21
N GLU A 9 16.00 12.95 0.76
CA GLU A 9 14.63 12.51 1.04
C GLU A 9 14.65 11.36 2.05
N ASN A 10 14.85 11.75 3.32
CA ASN A 10 14.59 10.97 4.52
C ASN A 10 15.57 9.82 4.87
N PRO A 11 16.79 10.12 5.37
CA PRO A 11 17.74 9.13 5.89
C PRO A 11 17.22 8.29 7.08
N ALA A 12 16.08 8.64 7.68
CA ALA A 12 15.43 7.83 8.71
C ALA A 12 14.80 6.54 8.15
N ALA A 13 14.38 6.52 6.88
CA ALA A 13 13.71 5.38 6.26
C ALA A 13 14.64 4.15 6.12
N GLY A 14 15.92 4.39 5.81
CA GLY A 14 16.93 3.32 5.72
C GLY A 14 17.44 2.81 7.08
N LEU A 15 17.28 3.59 8.15
CA LEU A 15 17.65 3.19 9.51
C LEU A 15 16.51 2.48 10.25
N ALA A 16 15.25 2.77 9.90
CA ALA A 16 14.08 2.10 10.47
C ALA A 16 14.05 0.60 10.11
N SER A 17 14.44 0.24 8.89
CA SER A 17 14.49 -1.14 8.41
C SER A 17 15.57 -1.99 9.09
N LEU A 18 16.62 -1.36 9.63
CA LEU A 18 17.63 -2.03 10.47
C LEU A 18 17.17 -2.26 11.92
N ARG A 19 16.18 -1.49 12.40
CA ARG A 19 15.71 -1.53 13.79
C ARG A 19 14.54 -2.49 14.02
N ASN A 20 13.73 -2.77 13.00
CA ASN A 20 12.61 -3.70 13.13
C ASN A 20 12.37 -4.50 11.82
N PRO A 21 13.03 -5.66 11.67
CA PRO A 21 12.94 -6.47 10.45
C PRO A 21 11.52 -6.99 10.18
N ALA A 22 10.74 -7.32 11.22
CA ALA A 22 9.37 -7.80 11.07
C ALA A 22 8.44 -6.73 10.45
N SER A 23 8.58 -5.47 10.87
CA SER A 23 7.84 -4.34 10.29
C SER A 23 8.24 -4.09 8.82
N THR A 24 9.49 -4.38 8.46
CA THR A 24 9.99 -4.28 7.08
C THR A 24 9.37 -5.36 6.19
N ASP A 25 9.12 -6.56 6.71
CA ASP A 25 8.50 -7.65 5.95
C ASP A 25 7.01 -7.41 5.72
N LEU A 26 6.25 -6.99 6.75
CA LEU A 26 4.84 -6.62 6.60
C LEU A 26 4.66 -5.47 5.59
N SER A 27 5.55 -4.47 5.64
CA SER A 27 5.54 -3.36 4.70
C SER A 27 5.80 -3.82 3.25
N ARG A 28 6.72 -4.76 3.05
CA ARG A 28 7.00 -5.33 1.73
C ARG A 28 5.84 -6.18 1.22
N GLU A 29 5.20 -6.96 2.08
CA GLU A 29 4.03 -7.74 1.70
C GLU A 29 2.85 -6.84 1.33
N PHE A 30 2.58 -5.81 2.14
CA PHE A 30 1.56 -4.82 1.85
C PHE A 30 1.81 -4.12 0.49
N GLU A 31 3.04 -3.67 0.24
CA GLU A 31 3.38 -3.04 -1.04
C GLU A 31 3.22 -4.00 -2.23
N ARG A 32 3.54 -5.29 -2.05
CA ARG A 32 3.29 -6.32 -3.05
C ARG A 32 1.79 -6.46 -3.36
N TYR A 33 0.93 -6.48 -2.35
CA TYR A 33 -0.53 -6.52 -2.55
C TYR A 33 -1.06 -5.26 -3.21
N ARG A 34 -0.65 -4.08 -2.72
CA ARG A 34 -1.04 -2.78 -3.26
C ARG A 34 -0.72 -2.69 -4.74
N HIS A 35 0.49 -3.10 -5.14
CA HIS A 35 0.92 -3.07 -6.52
C HIS A 35 0.25 -4.15 -7.37
N ARG A 36 0.02 -5.35 -6.85
CA ARG A 36 -0.69 -6.41 -7.56
C ARG A 36 -2.13 -6.02 -7.88
N LEU A 37 -2.84 -5.43 -6.91
CA LEU A 37 -4.28 -5.19 -7.00
C LEU A 37 -4.61 -3.83 -7.64
N PHE A 38 -3.85 -2.78 -7.31
CA PHE A 38 -4.26 -1.40 -7.59
C PHE A 38 -3.30 -0.62 -8.48
N LYS A 39 -2.19 -1.20 -8.95
CA LYS A 39 -1.26 -0.49 -9.83
C LYS A 39 -1.97 0.01 -11.10
N GLY A 40 -1.84 1.32 -11.35
CA GLY A 40 -2.40 1.98 -12.54
C GLY A 40 -3.91 2.20 -12.50
N THR A 41 -4.59 1.91 -11.38
CA THR A 41 -6.05 2.06 -11.26
C THR A 41 -6.49 3.40 -10.68
N GLY A 42 -5.57 4.16 -10.08
CA GLY A 42 -5.90 5.38 -9.33
C GLY A 42 -6.51 5.12 -7.94
N ILE A 43 -6.66 3.85 -7.54
CA ILE A 43 -7.09 3.45 -6.20
C ILE A 43 -5.86 3.46 -5.28
N LEU A 44 -5.99 4.17 -4.16
CA LEU A 44 -5.01 4.19 -3.08
C LEU A 44 -5.46 3.23 -1.99
N LEU A 45 -4.57 2.31 -1.61
CA LEU A 45 -4.73 1.43 -0.46
C LEU A 45 -3.73 1.86 0.61
N SER A 46 -4.20 2.07 1.84
CA SER A 46 -3.40 2.49 2.98
C SER A 46 -3.62 1.52 4.15
N ALA A 47 -2.52 1.10 4.78
CA ALA A 47 -2.53 0.32 6.01
C ALA A 47 -2.73 1.22 7.25
N PRO A 48 -3.25 0.67 8.37
CA PRO A 48 -3.18 1.36 9.65
C PRO A 48 -1.71 1.47 10.10
N GLU A 49 -1.46 2.37 11.06
CA GLU A 49 -0.11 2.60 11.58
C GLU A 49 0.47 1.30 12.16
N ASN A 50 1.70 0.97 11.77
CA ASN A 50 2.38 -0.28 12.15
C ASN A 50 1.60 -1.58 11.85
N PHE A 51 0.57 -1.54 11.00
CA PHE A 51 -0.38 -2.64 10.79
C PHE A 51 -1.22 -3.01 12.03
N GLU A 52 -1.24 -2.16 13.05
CA GLU A 52 -2.08 -2.30 14.23
C GLU A 52 -3.47 -1.73 13.97
N GLY A 53 -4.47 -2.61 13.87
CA GLY A 53 -5.85 -2.21 13.63
C GLY A 53 -6.67 -3.28 12.91
N SER A 54 -7.94 -2.98 12.65
CA SER A 54 -8.89 -3.95 12.07
C SER A 54 -9.28 -3.69 10.62
N SER A 55 -8.69 -2.68 9.97
CA SER A 55 -9.12 -2.26 8.64
C SER A 55 -8.03 -1.59 7.82
N PHE A 56 -8.06 -1.84 6.52
CA PHE A 56 -7.36 -1.02 5.52
C PHE A 56 -8.27 0.10 5.03
N ARG A 57 -7.67 1.21 4.60
CA ARG A 57 -8.38 2.31 3.94
C ARG A 57 -8.18 2.24 2.44
N VAL A 58 -9.26 2.42 1.70
CA VAL A 58 -9.24 2.56 0.24
C VAL A 58 -9.80 3.93 -0.14
N GLU A 59 -9.07 4.66 -0.98
CA GLU A 59 -9.45 5.99 -1.47
C GLU A 59 -9.33 6.04 -3.00
N PHE A 60 -10.37 6.56 -3.67
CA PHE A 60 -10.37 6.78 -5.11
C PHE A 60 -11.34 7.90 -5.47
N SER A 61 -11.09 8.54 -6.61
CA SER A 61 -11.94 9.59 -7.18
C SER A 61 -12.38 9.19 -8.58
N PHE A 62 -13.59 9.55 -8.96
CA PHE A 62 -14.14 9.30 -10.29
C PHE A 62 -14.91 10.54 -10.77
N SER A 63 -14.89 10.77 -12.07
CA SER A 63 -15.65 11.84 -12.73
C SER A 63 -16.68 11.32 -13.73
N SER A 64 -16.75 9.99 -13.92
CA SER A 64 -17.71 9.36 -14.83
C SER A 64 -18.22 8.03 -14.27
N LYS A 65 -19.35 7.55 -14.83
CA LYS A 65 -19.94 6.25 -14.47
C LYS A 65 -19.00 5.10 -14.81
N GLU A 66 -18.27 5.21 -15.91
CA GLU A 66 -17.31 4.21 -16.39
C GLU A 66 -16.13 4.07 -15.42
N GLN A 67 -15.61 5.19 -14.92
CA GLN A 67 -14.55 5.18 -13.91
C GLN A 67 -15.01 4.55 -12.59
N LEU A 68 -16.21 4.90 -12.12
CA LEU A 68 -16.79 4.27 -10.93
C LEU A 68 -16.97 2.75 -11.13
N ALA A 69 -17.51 2.33 -12.27
CA ALA A 69 -17.71 0.92 -12.58
C ALA A 69 -16.37 0.16 -12.61
N ALA A 70 -15.33 0.75 -13.19
CA ALA A 70 -13.98 0.18 -13.19
C ALA A 70 -13.42 0.05 -11.76
N ALA A 71 -13.60 1.05 -10.90
CA ALA A 71 -13.17 1.00 -9.51
C ALA A 71 -13.91 -0.11 -8.73
N VAL A 72 -15.22 -0.24 -8.90
CA VAL A 72 -16.02 -1.31 -8.25
C VAL A 72 -15.57 -2.69 -8.71
N LEU A 73 -15.30 -2.88 -10.00
CA LEU A 73 -14.75 -4.12 -10.54
C LEU A 73 -13.41 -4.48 -9.89
N LYS A 74 -12.51 -3.50 -9.77
CA LYS A 74 -11.21 -3.71 -9.12
C LYS A 74 -11.33 -4.00 -7.63
N LEU A 75 -12.26 -3.35 -6.93
CA LEU A 75 -12.54 -3.64 -5.52
C LEU A 75 -13.12 -5.04 -5.34
N ARG A 76 -13.95 -5.50 -6.27
CA ARG A 76 -14.45 -6.88 -6.26
C ARG A 76 -13.33 -7.88 -6.45
N GLU A 77 -12.45 -7.68 -7.42
CA GLU A 77 -11.25 -8.52 -7.62
C GLU A 77 -10.35 -8.52 -6.38
N ALA A 78 -10.17 -7.36 -5.73
CA ALA A 78 -9.42 -7.26 -4.49
C ALA A 78 -10.09 -8.03 -3.33
N GLY A 79 -11.42 -8.13 -3.32
CA GLY A 79 -12.19 -8.93 -2.39
C GLY A 79 -11.82 -10.41 -2.40
N ASP A 80 -11.44 -10.95 -3.55
CA ASP A 80 -11.00 -12.35 -3.68
C ASP A 80 -9.65 -12.62 -2.99
N TYR A 81 -8.88 -11.57 -2.69
CA TYR A 81 -7.60 -11.62 -1.97
C TYR A 81 -7.68 -10.99 -0.58
N ALA A 82 -8.89 -10.71 -0.08
CA ALA A 82 -9.07 -9.99 1.16
C ALA A 82 -8.49 -10.76 2.36
N ASP A 83 -8.62 -12.08 2.42
CA ASP A 83 -8.09 -12.90 3.50
C ASP A 83 -6.55 -12.82 3.59
N GLU A 84 -5.87 -12.86 2.44
CA GLU A 84 -4.42 -12.67 2.32
C GLU A 84 -3.98 -11.26 2.74
N LEU A 85 -4.81 -10.25 2.47
CA LEU A 85 -4.53 -8.88 2.89
C LEU A 85 -4.78 -8.70 4.38
N PHE A 86 -5.82 -9.31 4.95
CA PHE A 86 -6.12 -9.23 6.37
C PHE A 86 -5.16 -10.04 7.23
N SER A 87 -4.49 -11.05 6.68
CA SER A 87 -3.50 -11.84 7.44
C SER A 87 -2.26 -11.05 7.87
N ILE A 88 -2.04 -9.85 7.33
CA ILE A 88 -0.91 -8.98 7.71
C ILE A 88 -1.27 -7.99 8.82
N LEU A 89 -2.55 -7.87 9.21
CA LEU A 89 -2.97 -7.10 10.38
C LEU A 89 -2.65 -7.89 11.66
N GLN A 90 -2.21 -7.17 12.70
CA GLN A 90 -1.88 -7.75 14.02
C GLN A 90 -2.99 -7.52 15.04
#